data_AF-A0A1H1PQ43-F1
#
_entry.id   AF-A0A1H1PQ43-F1
#
_cell.length_a   1.000
_cell.length_b   1.000
_cell.length_c   1.000
_cell.angle_alpha   90.00
_cell.angle_beta   90.00
_cell.angle_gamma   90.00
#
_symmetry.space_group_name_H-M   'P 1'
#
loop_
_entity.id
_entity.type
_entity.pdbx_description
1 polymer ?
#
loop_
_entity_poly.entity_id
_entity_poly.type
_entity_poly.pdbx_seq_one_letter_code
_entity_poly.pdbx_strand_id
1 'polypeptide(L)'
;MSKELELEYQYEKYLKITGLTENQMHPIQRQEIKRAFFGACGQMLVLFRDEISAIEDEDRAVLSMEDLVNQVEIFWKEEIKKSNFK
;
A
#
# COMPACT_ATOMS: atom_id res chain seq x y z
N MET A 1 9.05 -3.07 20.14
CA MET A 1 8.20 -3.07 18.93
C MET A 1 8.93 -3.88 17.86
N SER A 2 8.25 -4.78 17.16
CA SER A 2 8.91 -5.59 16.11
C SER A 2 9.30 -4.68 14.94
N LYS A 3 10.47 -4.92 14.35
CA LYS A 3 11.01 -4.13 13.23
C LYS A 3 10.08 -4.21 12.01
N GLU A 4 9.40 -5.34 11.87
CA GLU A 4 8.43 -5.62 10.82
C GLU A 4 7.18 -4.71 10.91
N LEU A 5 6.94 -4.02 12.02
CA LEU A 5 5.83 -3.07 12.16
C LEU A 5 6.27 -1.61 12.02
N GLU A 6 7.55 -1.34 11.80
CA GLU A 6 8.07 0.01 11.60
C GLU A 6 7.82 0.50 10.16
N LEU A 7 7.19 1.68 10.01
CA LEU A 7 6.81 2.20 8.70
C LEU A 7 8.01 2.49 7.79
N GLU A 8 9.13 2.93 8.35
CA GLU A 8 10.36 3.14 7.58
C GLU A 8 10.91 1.82 7.03
N TYR A 9 10.88 0.75 7.84
CA TYR A 9 11.27 -0.58 7.37
C TYR A 9 10.34 -1.10 6.26
N GLN A 10 9.03 -0.86 6.39
CA GLN A 10 8.07 -1.22 5.35
C GLN A 10 8.23 -0.38 4.08
N TYR A 11 8.61 0.89 4.20
CA TYR A 11 8.94 1.74 3.07
C TYR A 11 10.15 1.19 2.28
N GLU A 12 11.24 0.83 2.97
CA GLU A 12 12.40 0.19 2.34
C GLU A 12 12.02 -1.13 1.64
N LYS A 13 11.17 -1.93 2.27
CA LYS A 13 10.65 -3.17 1.68
C LYS A 13 9.81 -2.89 0.43
N TYR A 14 8.95 -1.90 0.48
CA TYR A 14 8.13 -1.46 -0.66
C TYR A 14 9.01 -1.05 -1.86
N LEU A 15 10.06 -0.26 -1.62
CA LEU A 15 11.00 0.13 -2.68
C LEU A 15 11.64 -1.10 -3.34
N LYS A 16 12.07 -2.09 -2.54
CA LYS A 16 12.63 -3.36 -3.06
C LYS A 16 11.62 -4.15 -3.89
N ILE A 17 10.38 -4.29 -3.42
CA ILE A 17 9.31 -5.02 -4.12
C ILE A 17 8.98 -4.35 -5.45
N THR A 18 8.97 -3.02 -5.49
CA THR A 18 8.65 -2.24 -6.70
C THR A 18 9.84 -2.01 -7.64
N GLY A 19 11.04 -2.50 -7.27
CA GLY A 19 12.25 -2.33 -8.07
C GLY A 19 12.81 -0.90 -8.05
N LEU A 20 12.40 -0.08 -7.08
CA LEU A 20 12.87 1.29 -6.90
C LEU A 20 14.12 1.33 -6.00
N THR A 21 15.09 2.18 -6.36
CA THR A 21 16.27 2.45 -5.53
C THR A 21 16.27 3.89 -5.09
N GLU A 22 16.23 4.14 -3.77
CA GLU A 22 16.08 5.49 -3.21
C GLU A 22 17.16 6.49 -3.67
N ASN A 23 18.40 6.02 -3.82
CA ASN A 23 19.53 6.85 -4.26
C ASN A 23 19.54 7.13 -5.78
N GLN A 24 18.76 6.38 -6.56
CA GLN A 24 18.66 6.56 -8.01
C GLN A 24 17.48 7.46 -8.41
N MET A 25 16.57 7.73 -7.47
CA MET A 25 15.40 8.58 -7.70
C MET A 25 15.78 10.07 -7.66
N HIS A 26 15.13 10.86 -8.52
CA HIS A 26 15.21 12.31 -8.42
C HIS A 26 14.72 12.77 -7.03
N PRO A 27 15.29 13.81 -6.39
CA PRO A 27 14.93 14.21 -5.04
C PRO A 27 13.42 14.45 -4.83
N ILE A 28 12.75 15.05 -5.81
CA ILE A 28 11.29 15.27 -5.78
C ILE A 28 10.55 13.93 -5.83
N GLN A 29 10.93 13.02 -6.73
CA GLN A 29 10.31 11.71 -6.86
C GLN A 29 10.42 10.91 -5.56
N ARG A 30 11.60 10.91 -4.93
CA ARG A 30 11.84 10.27 -3.64
C ARG A 30 10.90 10.82 -2.56
N GLN A 31 10.79 12.15 -2.47
CA GLN A 31 9.91 12.81 -1.51
C GLN A 31 8.44 12.44 -1.75
N GLU A 32 7.97 12.48 -2.99
CA GLU A 32 6.57 12.21 -3.31
C GLU A 32 6.20 10.73 -3.14
N ILE A 33 7.09 9.80 -3.47
CA ILE A 33 6.88 8.36 -3.22
C ILE A 33 6.80 8.09 -1.72
N LYS A 34 7.68 8.71 -0.92
CA LYS A 34 7.63 8.56 0.54
C LYS A 34 6.33 9.14 1.11
N ARG A 35 5.91 10.33 0.65
CA ARG A 35 4.62 10.94 1.04
C ARG A 35 3.44 10.06 0.67
N ALA A 36 3.42 9.52 -0.56
CA ALA A 36 2.36 8.64 -1.03
C ALA A 36 2.29 7.35 -0.21
N PHE A 37 3.44 6.74 0.10
CA PHE A 37 3.50 5.54 0.93
C PHE A 37 2.94 5.77 2.33
N PHE A 38 3.44 6.80 3.03
CA PHE A 38 2.97 7.11 4.39
C PHE A 38 1.51 7.57 4.40
N GLY A 39 1.08 8.32 3.38
CA GLY A 39 -0.31 8.73 3.19
C GLY A 39 -1.24 7.53 3.04
N ALA A 40 -0.89 6.56 2.19
CA ALA A 40 -1.67 5.34 1.98
C ALA A 40 -1.76 4.48 3.25
N CYS A 41 -0.64 4.26 3.96
CA CYS A 41 -0.64 3.55 5.24
C CYS A 41 -1.52 4.26 6.28
N GLY A 42 -1.41 5.58 6.39
CA GLY A 42 -2.21 6.37 7.32
C GLY A 42 -3.71 6.29 7.01
N GLN A 43 -4.08 6.42 5.73
CA GLN A 43 -5.48 6.28 5.28
C GLN A 43 -6.04 4.89 5.61
N MET A 44 -5.27 3.83 5.32
CA MET A 44 -5.67 2.46 5.61
C MET A 44 -5.92 2.24 7.12
N LEU A 45 -5.02 2.74 7.97
CA LEU A 45 -5.14 2.64 9.42
C LEU A 45 -6.32 3.45 9.99
N VAL A 46 -6.69 4.56 9.37
CA VAL A 46 -7.84 5.37 9.80
C VAL A 46 -9.16 4.71 9.40
N LEU A 47 -9.22 4.10 8.22
CA LEU A 47 -10.47 3.63 7.64
C LEU A 47 -10.85 2.20 7.99
N PHE A 48 -9.87 1.35 8.31
CA PHE A 48 -10.12 -0.10 8.39
C PHE A 48 -9.54 -0.79 9.62
N ARG A 49 -8.75 -0.09 10.45
CA ARG A 49 -8.10 -0.70 11.62
C ARG A 49 -9.14 -1.32 12.55
N ASP A 50 -10.18 -0.56 12.90
CA ASP A 50 -11.15 -0.98 13.90
C ASP A 50 -12.08 -2.05 13.31
N GLU A 51 -12.48 -1.89 12.05
CA GLU A 51 -13.34 -2.79 11.29
C GLU A 51 -12.72 -4.17 11.11
N ILE A 52 -11.44 -4.24 10.69
CA ILE A 52 -10.74 -5.51 10.51
C ILE A 52 -10.49 -6.17 11.87
N SER A 53 -10.11 -5.38 12.88
CA SER A 53 -9.85 -5.92 14.22
C SER A 53 -11.10 -6.46 14.93
N ALA A 54 -12.29 -6.00 14.52
CA ALA A 54 -13.57 -6.46 15.04
C ALA A 54 -14.05 -7.77 14.41
N ILE A 55 -13.37 -8.29 13.38
CA ILE A 55 -13.69 -9.58 12.78
C ILE A 55 -13.12 -10.69 13.67
N GLU A 56 -14.00 -11.40 14.39
CA GLU A 56 -13.60 -12.50 15.29
C GLU A 56 -13.03 -13.72 14.56
N ASP A 57 -13.49 -13.95 13.32
CA ASP A 57 -13.03 -15.03 12.46
C ASP A 57 -11.79 -14.58 11.67
N GLU A 58 -10.63 -15.13 12.03
CA GLU A 58 -9.34 -14.79 11.42
C GLU A 58 -9.31 -15.07 9.91
N ASP A 59 -9.89 -16.18 9.45
CA ASP A 59 -9.95 -16.52 8.02
C ASP A 59 -10.77 -15.47 7.26
N ARG A 60 -11.87 -15.03 7.86
CA ARG A 60 -12.69 -13.95 7.28
C ARG A 60 -11.96 -12.62 7.28
N ALA A 61 -11.13 -12.32 8.29
CA ALA A 61 -10.33 -11.10 8.32
C ALA A 61 -9.28 -11.11 7.19
N VAL A 62 -8.62 -12.25 6.97
CA VAL A 62 -7.67 -12.45 5.87
C VAL A 62 -8.35 -12.30 4.51
N LEU A 63 -9.49 -12.97 4.29
CA LEU A 63 -10.26 -12.84 3.04
C LEU A 63 -10.72 -11.39 2.78
N SER A 64 -11.07 -10.66 3.84
CA SER A 64 -11.44 -9.23 3.71
C SER A 64 -10.25 -8.39 3.26
N MET A 65 -9.05 -8.67 3.77
CA MET A 65 -7.81 -8.01 3.34
C MET A 65 -7.44 -8.35 1.90
N GLU A 66 -7.60 -9.61 1.48
CA GLU A 66 -7.39 -10.03 0.09
C GLU A 66 -8.36 -9.33 -0.86
N ASP A 67 -9.63 -9.17 -0.47
CA ASP A 67 -10.62 -8.44 -1.26
C ASP A 67 -10.23 -6.96 -1.44
N LEU A 68 -9.74 -6.30 -0.39
CA LEU A 68 -9.23 -4.92 -0.49
C LEU A 68 -8.06 -4.80 -1.47
N VAL A 69 -7.14 -5.77 -1.48
CA VAL A 69 -6.05 -5.82 -2.47
C VAL A 69 -6.62 -5.98 -3.88
N ASN A 70 -7.57 -6.89 -4.08
CA ASN A 70 -8.22 -7.11 -5.38
C ASN A 70 -8.93 -5.85 -5.89
N GLN A 71 -9.60 -5.09 -5.01
CA GLN A 71 -10.25 -3.83 -5.37
C GLN A 71 -9.23 -2.80 -5.88
N VAL A 72 -8.08 -2.66 -5.22
CA VAL A 72 -6.98 -1.78 -5.66
C VAL A 72 -6.40 -2.24 -7.01
N GLU A 73 -6.20 -3.54 -7.20
CA GLU A 73 -5.74 -4.08 -8.48
C GLU A 73 -6.73 -3.80 -9.62
N ILE A 74 -8.02 -4.01 -9.38
CA ILE A 74 -9.08 -3.73 -10.35
C ILE A 74 -9.04 -2.26 -10.74
N PHE A 75 -8.95 -1.34 -9.76
CA PHE A 75 -8.83 0.08 -10.02
C PHE A 75 -7.67 0.39 -10.97
N TRP A 76 -6.46 -0.12 -10.70
CA TRP A 76 -5.30 0.14 -11.56
C TRP A 76 -5.40 -0.52 -12.94
N LYS A 77 -5.97 -1.72 -13.04
CA LYS A 77 -6.27 -2.37 -14.32
C LYS A 77 -7.18 -1.50 -15.18
N GLU A 78 -8.19 -0.87 -14.58
CA GLU A 78 -9.09 0.06 -15.28
C GLU A 78 -8.40 1.39 -15.66
N GLU A 79 -7.55 1.95 -14.79
CA GLU A 79 -6.77 3.15 -15.12
C GLU A 79 -5.80 2.92 -16.30
N ILE A 80 -5.14 1.75 -16.35
CA ILE A 80 -4.28 1.36 -17.47
C ILE A 80 -5.08 1.28 -18.76
N LYS A 81 -6.27 0.64 -18.73
CA LYS A 81 -7.15 0.59 -19.91
C LYS A 81 -7.49 2.00 -20.41
N LYS A 82 -7.91 2.91 -19.53
CA LYS A 82 -8.23 4.31 -19.89
C LYS A 82 -7.04 5.03 -20.53
N SER A 83 -5.83 4.78 -20.03
CA SER A 83 -4.61 5.38 -20.60
C SER A 83 -4.29 4.85 -22.00
N ASN A 84 -4.62 3.60 -22.31
CA ASN A 84 -4.35 2.97 -23.62
C ASN A 84 -5.38 3.34 -24.70
N PHE A 85 -6.49 4.01 -24.34
CA PHE A 85 -7.50 4.53 -25.27
C PHE A 85 -7.30 6.03 -25.59
N LYS A 86 -6.13 6.58 -25.29
CA LYS A 86 -5.69 7.93 -25.68
C LYS A 86 -4.48 7.84 -26.60
#